data_AF-A0A2G5TYY6-F1
#
_entry.id   AF-A0A2G5TYY6-F1
#
_cell.length_a   1.000
_cell.length_b   1.000
_cell.length_c   1.000
_cell.angle_alpha   90.00
_cell.angle_beta   90.00
_cell.angle_gamma   90.00
#
_symmetry.space_group_name_H-M   'P 1'
#
loop_
_entity.id
_entity.type
_entity.pdbx_description
1 polymer ?
#
loop_
_entity_poly.entity_id
_entity_poly.type
_entity_poly.pdbx_seq_one_letter_code
_entity_poly.pdbx_strand_id
1 'polypeptide(L)'
;MMKENLFYHHFPYNSISNFPFPKVYFTEDITGDATGGIVAENLSEKVFAVEHIPGLSHEQVLRLMEALAGFHSHLIQREDKSYVKSFEEGAHGRETYSEGMQKMMFEESLLLETMAPEVFGNGRIQKINWAFDYENKNKATREAIEGEDSEILKF
;
A
#
# COMPACT_ATOMS: atom_id res chain seq x y z
N MET A 1 -14.59 -6.83 -3.28
CA MET A 1 -13.92 -6.27 -4.48
C MET A 1 -12.40 -6.41 -4.32
N MET A 2 -11.63 -6.62 -5.38
CA MET A 2 -10.16 -6.68 -5.30
C MET A 2 -9.56 -5.32 -4.88
N LYS A 3 -8.56 -5.28 -3.98
CA LYS A 3 -7.92 -4.03 -3.50
C LYS A 3 -7.43 -3.13 -4.63
N GLU A 4 -6.93 -3.72 -5.71
CA GLU A 4 -6.51 -2.98 -6.90
C GLU A 4 -7.70 -2.29 -7.61
N ASN A 5 -8.87 -2.92 -7.73
CA ASN A 5 -10.06 -2.27 -8.28
C ASN A 5 -10.53 -1.11 -7.39
N LEU A 6 -10.43 -1.27 -6.07
CA LEU A 6 -10.77 -0.22 -5.10
C LEU A 6 -9.83 0.98 -5.22
N PHE A 7 -8.54 0.74 -5.51
CA PHE A 7 -7.60 1.82 -5.81
C PHE A 7 -8.09 2.66 -7.00
N TYR A 8 -8.37 2.02 -8.15
CA TYR A 8 -8.83 2.76 -9.33
C TYR A 8 -10.22 3.39 -9.18
N HIS A 9 -11.06 2.88 -8.27
CA HIS A 9 -12.34 3.51 -7.91
C HIS A 9 -12.13 4.79 -7.09
N HIS A 10 -11.22 4.78 -6.12
CA HIS A 10 -10.98 5.90 -5.21
C HIS A 10 -10.01 6.95 -5.74
N PHE A 11 -9.19 6.59 -6.72
CA PHE A 11 -8.15 7.44 -7.32
C PHE A 11 -8.31 7.48 -8.85
N PRO A 12 -9.14 8.40 -9.37
CA PRO A 12 -9.29 8.60 -10.80
C PRO A 12 -7.96 8.91 -11.47
N TYR A 13 -7.78 8.48 -12.72
CA TYR A 13 -6.55 8.77 -13.47
C TYR A 13 -6.20 10.27 -13.45
N ASN A 14 -4.92 10.59 -13.18
CA ASN A 14 -4.40 11.94 -12.95
C ASN A 14 -4.93 12.70 -11.72
N SER A 15 -5.60 12.04 -10.76
CA SER A 15 -6.03 12.69 -9.52
C SER A 15 -4.90 12.96 -8.52
N ILE A 16 -3.76 12.28 -8.68
CA ILE A 16 -2.60 12.38 -7.79
C ILE A 16 -1.44 12.99 -8.57
N SER A 17 -1.02 14.19 -8.20
CA SER A 17 0.08 14.88 -8.87
C SER A 17 1.37 14.07 -8.77
N ASN A 18 2.10 13.96 -9.88
CA ASN A 18 3.39 13.30 -10.00
C ASN A 18 3.44 11.80 -9.63
N PHE A 19 2.30 11.16 -9.36
CA PHE A 19 2.23 9.71 -9.12
C PHE A 19 1.74 8.99 -10.39
N PRO A 20 2.62 8.30 -11.13
CA PRO A 20 2.23 7.62 -12.36
C PRO A 20 1.54 6.28 -12.04
N PHE A 21 0.33 6.11 -12.54
CA PHE A 21 -0.38 4.82 -12.57
C PHE A 21 -1.15 4.69 -13.88
N PRO A 22 -1.37 3.46 -14.39
CA PRO A 22 -2.00 3.28 -15.70
C PRO A 22 -3.44 3.79 -15.70
N LYS A 23 -3.88 4.34 -16.82
CA LYS A 23 -5.31 4.63 -17.01
C LYS A 23 -6.08 3.31 -17.11
N VAL A 24 -7.11 3.16 -16.29
CA VAL A 24 -8.01 1.99 -16.32
C VAL A 24 -9.30 2.36 -17.05
N TYR A 25 -9.67 1.53 -18.02
CA TYR A 25 -10.87 1.69 -18.84
C TYR A 25 -12.04 0.87 -18.31
N PHE A 26 -11.75 -0.27 -17.69
CA PHE A 26 -12.76 -1.17 -17.16
C PHE A 26 -12.18 -2.03 -16.04
N THR A 27 -12.97 -2.22 -15.00
CA THR A 27 -12.72 -3.21 -13.94
C THR A 27 -13.93 -4.12 -13.84
N GLU A 28 -13.68 -5.41 -13.70
CA GLU A 28 -14.75 -6.37 -13.43
C GLU A 28 -15.00 -6.42 -11.91
N ASP A 29 -16.25 -6.16 -11.51
CA ASP A 29 -16.68 -6.38 -10.13
C ASP A 29 -17.17 -7.82 -9.97
N ILE A 30 -16.34 -8.67 -9.38
CA ILE A 30 -16.68 -10.07 -9.19
C ILE A 30 -17.34 -10.28 -7.83
N THR A 31 -18.57 -10.78 -7.87
CA THR A 31 -19.23 -11.41 -6.72
C THR A 31 -18.92 -12.91 -6.75
N GLY A 32 -18.14 -13.44 -5.80
CA GLY A 32 -17.81 -14.88 -5.69
C GLY A 32 -16.30 -15.19 -5.67
N ASP A 33 -15.89 -16.39 -6.10
CA ASP A 33 -14.48 -16.87 -6.05
C ASP A 33 -13.66 -16.66 -7.33
N ALA A 34 -14.16 -15.89 -8.30
CA ALA A 34 -13.44 -15.67 -9.56
C ALA A 34 -12.39 -14.53 -9.47
N THR A 35 -11.31 -14.65 -10.25
CA THR A 35 -10.27 -13.61 -10.40
C THR A 35 -10.76 -12.55 -11.37
N GLY A 36 -10.83 -11.29 -10.93
CA GLY A 36 -11.33 -10.16 -11.72
C GLY A 36 -10.39 -9.76 -12.85
N GLY A 37 -10.96 -9.27 -13.95
CA GLY A 37 -10.21 -8.61 -15.02
C GLY A 37 -10.10 -7.09 -14.85
N ILE A 38 -8.98 -6.54 -15.30
CA ILE A 38 -8.78 -5.09 -15.51
C ILE A 38 -8.38 -4.87 -16.96
N VAL A 39 -9.03 -3.90 -17.62
CA VAL A 39 -8.61 -3.38 -18.92
C VAL A 39 -7.95 -2.03 -18.69
N ALA A 40 -6.65 -1.94 -18.95
CA ALA A 40 -5.84 -0.76 -18.69
C ALA A 40 -5.05 -0.31 -19.92
N GLU A 41 -4.45 0.88 -19.84
CA GLU A 41 -3.50 1.39 -20.81
C GLU A 41 -2.36 0.40 -21.05
N ASN A 42 -2.01 0.20 -22.33
CA ASN A 42 -0.87 -0.62 -22.70
C ASN A 42 0.45 0.13 -22.44
N LEU A 43 1.26 -0.42 -21.53
CA LEU A 43 2.56 0.12 -21.13
C LEU A 43 3.75 -0.79 -21.49
N SER A 44 3.56 -1.82 -22.33
CA SER A 44 4.58 -2.85 -22.59
C SER A 44 5.92 -2.36 -23.15
N GLU A 45 5.96 -1.16 -23.74
CA GLU A 45 7.20 -0.55 -24.25
C GLU A 45 7.75 0.57 -23.33
N LYS A 46 7.06 0.84 -22.22
CA LYS A 46 7.33 1.96 -21.32
C LYS A 46 7.71 1.52 -19.91
N VAL A 47 7.30 0.33 -19.49
CA VAL A 47 7.48 -0.19 -18.14
C VAL A 47 8.23 -1.52 -18.20
N PHE A 48 9.27 -1.62 -17.38
CA PHE A 48 10.07 -2.82 -17.21
C PHE A 48 10.02 -3.23 -15.75
N ALA A 49 9.96 -4.54 -15.51
CA ALA A 49 10.09 -5.07 -14.16
C ALA A 49 11.51 -4.78 -13.64
N VAL A 50 11.62 -4.46 -12.34
CA VAL A 50 12.88 -3.96 -11.76
C VAL A 50 14.01 -4.97 -11.86
N GLU A 51 13.68 -6.26 -11.86
CA GLU A 51 14.58 -7.39 -12.05
C GLU A 51 15.21 -7.46 -13.45
N HIS A 52 14.66 -6.73 -14.43
CA HIS A 52 15.13 -6.72 -15.81
C HIS A 52 15.94 -5.48 -16.18
N ILE A 53 16.15 -4.55 -15.24
CA ILE A 53 16.96 -3.35 -15.46
C ILE A 53 18.24 -3.38 -14.61
N PRO A 54 19.37 -2.85 -15.10
CA PRO A 54 20.65 -2.88 -14.39
C PRO A 54 20.73 -1.82 -13.27
N GLY A 55 19.70 -1.78 -12.41
CA GLY A 55 19.52 -0.76 -11.38
C GLY A 55 18.87 0.52 -11.88
N LEU A 56 18.60 1.44 -10.96
CA LEU A 56 18.02 2.74 -11.23
C LEU A 56 19.12 3.81 -11.27
N SER A 57 19.06 4.70 -12.27
CA SER A 57 19.85 5.93 -12.27
C SER A 57 19.41 6.87 -11.14
N HIS A 58 20.29 7.79 -10.75
CA HIS A 58 19.96 8.80 -9.74
C HIS A 58 18.69 9.59 -10.07
N GLU A 59 18.51 9.99 -11.33
CA GLU A 59 17.30 10.69 -11.78
C GLU A 59 16.02 9.84 -11.66
N GLN A 60 16.11 8.54 -11.96
CA GLN A 60 14.98 7.62 -11.77
C GLN A 60 14.64 7.43 -10.30
N VAL A 61 15.65 7.37 -9.42
CA VAL A 61 15.45 7.34 -7.96
C VAL A 61 14.75 8.61 -7.48
N LEU A 62 15.19 9.79 -7.95
CA LEU A 62 14.54 11.07 -7.60
C LEU A 62 13.07 11.09 -8.03
N ARG A 63 12.76 10.67 -9.28
CA ARG A 63 11.37 10.58 -9.76
C ARG A 63 10.52 9.62 -8.94
N LEU A 64 11.08 8.48 -8.52
CA LEU A 64 10.40 7.54 -7.65
C LEU A 64 10.09 8.17 -6.28
N MET A 65 11.05 8.88 -5.69
CA MET A 65 10.86 9.59 -4.43
C MET A 65 9.80 10.68 -4.55
N GLU A 66 9.81 11.47 -5.62
CA GLU A 66 8.80 12.50 -5.90
C GLU A 66 7.41 11.90 -6.07
N ALA A 67 7.28 10.79 -6.79
CA ALA A 67 6.02 10.10 -6.97
C ALA A 67 5.45 9.61 -5.63
N LEU A 68 6.26 8.95 -4.80
CA LEU A 68 5.85 8.48 -3.48
C LEU A 68 5.48 9.63 -2.54
N ALA A 69 6.25 10.72 -2.57
CA ALA A 69 5.94 11.93 -1.79
C ALA A 69 4.63 12.58 -2.26
N GLY A 70 4.39 12.66 -3.57
CA GLY A 70 3.15 13.16 -4.17
C GLY A 70 1.93 12.32 -3.76
N PHE A 71 2.08 10.99 -3.78
CA PHE A 71 1.06 10.07 -3.28
C PHE A 71 0.75 10.30 -1.80
N HIS A 72 1.77 10.29 -0.94
CA HIS A 72 1.59 10.54 0.50
C HIS A 72 0.96 11.91 0.78
N SER A 73 1.43 12.96 0.11
CA SER A 73 0.89 14.31 0.28
C SER A 73 -0.59 14.38 -0.10
N HIS A 74 -0.98 13.77 -1.23
CA HIS A 74 -2.38 13.68 -1.64
C HIS A 74 -3.24 12.97 -0.59
N LEU A 75 -2.76 11.84 -0.06
CA LEU A 75 -3.49 11.10 0.97
C LEU A 75 -3.62 11.89 2.27
N ILE A 76 -2.56 12.58 2.72
CA ILE A 76 -2.59 13.39 3.96
C ILE A 76 -3.59 14.53 3.83
N GLN A 77 -3.58 15.25 2.70
CA GLN A 77 -4.40 16.45 2.47
C GLN A 77 -5.88 16.15 2.20
N ARG A 78 -6.23 14.92 1.80
CA ARG A 78 -7.62 14.55 1.52
C ARG A 78 -8.45 14.58 2.81
N GLU A 79 -9.43 15.48 2.91
CA GLU A 79 -10.30 15.58 4.09
C GLU A 79 -11.16 14.33 4.27
N ASP A 80 -11.73 13.82 3.17
CA ASP A 80 -12.53 12.60 3.18
C ASP A 80 -11.64 11.35 3.21
N LYS A 81 -11.56 10.70 4.37
CA LYS A 81 -10.86 9.43 4.59
C LYS A 81 -11.77 8.19 4.42
N SER A 82 -12.98 8.32 3.89
CA SER A 82 -13.92 7.20 3.71
C SER A 82 -13.34 6.05 2.88
N TYR A 83 -12.44 6.35 1.94
CA TYR A 83 -11.74 5.36 1.10
C TYR A 83 -11.00 4.32 1.93
N VAL A 84 -10.48 4.69 3.11
CA VAL A 84 -9.66 3.82 3.95
C VAL A 84 -10.45 2.59 4.41
N LYS A 85 -11.77 2.73 4.64
CA LYS A 85 -12.65 1.60 4.98
C LYS A 85 -12.68 0.53 3.91
N SER A 86 -12.46 0.91 2.65
CA SER A 86 -12.35 -0.06 1.55
C SER A 86 -11.07 -0.90 1.61
N PHE A 87 -10.04 -0.47 2.36
CA PHE A 87 -8.75 -1.16 2.44
C PHE A 87 -8.51 -1.88 3.78
N GLU A 88 -9.51 -1.92 4.67
CA GLU A 88 -9.45 -2.73 5.90
C GLU A 88 -9.16 -4.20 5.54
N GLU A 89 -8.24 -4.80 6.27
CA GLU A 89 -7.83 -6.19 6.03
C GLU A 89 -9.01 -7.12 6.28
N GLY A 90 -9.33 -7.94 5.29
CA GLY A 90 -10.45 -8.89 5.35
C GLY A 90 -11.81 -8.29 4.99
N ALA A 91 -11.93 -6.98 4.73
CA ALA A 91 -13.20 -6.33 4.38
C ALA A 91 -13.84 -6.87 3.08
N HIS A 92 -13.06 -7.52 2.23
CA HIS A 92 -13.52 -8.10 0.96
C HIS A 92 -13.41 -9.63 0.91
N GLY A 93 -13.24 -10.29 2.06
CA GLY A 93 -13.29 -11.75 2.22
C GLY A 93 -12.17 -12.55 1.54
N ARG A 94 -11.27 -11.91 0.77
CA ARG A 94 -10.19 -12.56 0.03
C ARG A 94 -8.79 -12.32 0.60
N GLU A 95 -8.68 -11.42 1.58
CA GLU A 95 -7.44 -11.15 2.32
C GLU A 95 -7.43 -11.98 3.58
N THR A 96 -6.91 -13.19 3.46
CA THR A 96 -6.96 -14.19 4.52
C THR A 96 -5.56 -14.71 4.83
N TYR A 97 -4.58 -13.81 4.98
CA TYR A 97 -3.31 -14.25 5.57
C TYR A 97 -3.63 -14.79 6.96
N SER A 98 -3.37 -16.08 7.16
CA SER A 98 -3.50 -16.71 8.46
C SER A 98 -2.57 -16.00 9.45
N GLU A 99 -2.87 -16.09 10.74
CA GLU A 99 -1.99 -15.55 11.80
C GLU A 99 -0.54 -16.03 11.63
N GLY A 100 -0.35 -17.27 11.19
CA GLY A 100 0.98 -17.82 10.89
C GLY A 100 1.69 -17.10 9.74
N MET A 101 0.97 -16.71 8.68
CA MET A 101 1.54 -15.96 7.57
C MET A 101 1.78 -14.49 7.93
N GLN A 102 0.89 -13.88 8.72
CA GLN A 102 1.10 -12.55 9.30
C GLN A 102 2.39 -12.50 10.14
N LYS A 103 2.57 -13.49 11.02
CA LYS A 103 3.77 -13.65 11.83
C LYS A 103 5.02 -13.85 10.97
N MET A 104 4.96 -14.71 9.95
CA MET A 104 6.08 -14.93 9.03
C MET A 104 6.49 -13.62 8.33
N MET A 105 5.54 -12.82 7.83
CA MET A 105 5.87 -11.53 7.20
C MET A 105 6.58 -10.57 8.17
N PHE A 106 6.18 -10.56 9.44
CA PHE A 106 6.86 -9.77 10.48
C PHE A 106 8.28 -10.29 10.74
N GLU A 107 8.45 -11.60 10.91
CA GLU A 107 9.75 -12.22 11.16
C GLU A 107 10.74 -12.01 10.01
N GLU A 108 10.28 -12.11 8.76
CA GLU A 108 11.09 -11.78 7.58
C GLU A 108 11.47 -10.29 7.55
N SER A 109 10.54 -9.41 7.94
CA SER A 109 10.83 -7.97 8.02
C SER A 109 11.88 -7.65 9.09
N LEU A 110 11.89 -8.38 10.23
CA LEU A 110 12.89 -8.19 11.29
C LEU A 110 14.33 -8.44 10.81
N LEU A 111 14.53 -9.26 9.77
CA LEU A 111 15.85 -9.48 9.19
C LEU A 111 16.50 -8.18 8.69
N LEU A 112 15.69 -7.19 8.27
CA LEU A 112 16.19 -5.88 7.82
C LEU A 112 16.93 -5.13 8.94
N GLU A 113 16.55 -5.28 10.21
CA GLU A 113 17.28 -4.68 11.34
C GLU A 113 18.70 -5.26 11.48
N THR A 114 18.88 -6.52 11.09
CA THR A 114 20.19 -7.18 11.12
C THR A 114 21.00 -6.93 9.85
N MET A 115 20.33 -6.86 8.70
CA MET A 115 20.98 -6.69 7.39
C MET A 115 21.39 -5.24 7.11
N ALA A 116 20.66 -4.26 7.62
CA ALA A 116 20.92 -2.83 7.46
C ALA A 116 20.68 -2.06 8.77
N PRO A 117 21.46 -2.35 9.83
CA PRO A 117 21.28 -1.74 11.15
C PRO A 117 21.49 -0.22 11.13
N GLU A 118 22.25 0.31 10.19
CA GLU A 118 22.44 1.75 9.98
C GLU A 118 21.17 2.47 9.48
N VAL A 119 20.26 1.74 8.81
CA VAL A 119 18.99 2.29 8.29
C VAL A 119 17.84 2.05 9.25
N PHE A 120 17.72 0.81 9.74
CA PHE A 120 16.59 0.39 10.55
C PHE A 120 16.86 0.46 12.06
N GLY A 121 18.12 0.61 12.48
CA GLY A 121 18.48 0.60 13.89
C GLY A 121 18.17 -0.75 14.55
N ASN A 122 18.12 -0.73 15.88
CA ASN A 122 17.72 -1.88 16.67
C ASN A 122 16.31 -1.66 17.24
N GLY A 123 15.34 -2.43 16.77
CA GLY A 123 13.96 -2.41 17.27
C GLY A 123 12.99 -1.42 16.62
N ARG A 124 13.32 -0.81 15.48
CA ARG A 124 12.37 0.04 14.74
C ARG A 124 11.22 -0.76 14.12
N ILE A 125 11.52 -1.91 13.52
CA ILE A 125 10.54 -2.84 12.96
C ILE A 125 9.78 -3.52 14.09
N GLN A 126 10.46 -3.86 15.20
CA GLN A 126 9.80 -4.41 16.38
C GLN A 126 8.67 -3.51 16.91
N LYS A 127 8.85 -2.18 16.89
CA LYS A 127 7.85 -1.20 17.32
C LYS A 127 6.59 -1.17 16.43
N ILE A 128 6.67 -1.66 15.20
CA ILE A 128 5.54 -1.69 14.25
C ILE A 128 4.96 -3.10 14.07
N ASN A 129 5.21 -4.04 15.00
CA ASN A 129 4.61 -5.38 14.96
C ASN A 129 3.08 -5.35 14.80
N TRP A 130 2.43 -4.37 15.43
CA TRP A 130 0.99 -4.15 15.32
C TRP A 130 0.49 -3.98 13.87
N ALA A 131 1.34 -3.52 12.95
CA ALA A 131 0.96 -3.31 11.55
C ALA A 131 0.89 -4.62 10.74
N PHE A 132 1.43 -5.71 11.27
CA PHE A 132 1.37 -7.05 10.67
C PHE A 132 0.20 -7.87 11.18
N ASP A 133 -0.38 -7.47 12.33
CA ASP A 133 -1.57 -8.06 12.92
C ASP A 133 -2.83 -7.36 12.38
N TYR A 134 -3.71 -8.11 11.73
CA TYR A 134 -4.90 -7.56 11.08
C TYR A 134 -5.86 -6.89 12.05
N GLU A 135 -6.06 -7.44 13.26
CA GLU A 135 -6.98 -6.88 14.24
C GLU A 135 -6.47 -5.52 14.73
N ASN A 136 -5.21 -5.48 15.14
CA ASN A 136 -4.55 -4.27 15.61
C ASN A 136 -4.44 -3.21 14.50
N LYS A 137 -4.09 -3.62 13.28
CA LYS A 137 -4.02 -2.73 12.12
C LYS A 137 -5.39 -2.13 11.79
N ASN A 138 -6.43 -2.95 11.72
CA ASN A 138 -7.79 -2.48 11.43
C ASN A 138 -8.30 -1.56 12.55
N LYS A 139 -8.00 -1.87 13.82
CA LYS A 139 -8.32 -0.99 14.94
C LYS A 139 -7.64 0.38 14.81
N ALA A 140 -6.32 0.40 14.64
CA ALA A 140 -5.56 1.65 14.47
C ALA A 140 -6.05 2.46 13.25
N THR A 141 -6.45 1.76 12.18
CA THR A 141 -7.02 2.37 10.96
C THR A 141 -8.35 3.08 11.25
N ARG A 142 -9.26 2.44 12.00
CA ARG A 142 -10.53 3.05 12.40
C ARG A 142 -10.33 4.26 13.29
N GLU A 143 -9.49 4.15 14.32
CA GLU A 143 -9.15 5.24 15.24
C GLU A 143 -8.62 6.46 14.47
N ALA A 144 -7.74 6.25 13.48
CA ALA A 144 -7.18 7.31 12.65
C ALA A 144 -8.22 8.03 11.75
N ILE A 145 -9.31 7.37 11.38
CA ILE A 145 -10.38 7.95 10.55
C ILE A 145 -11.43 8.66 11.42
N GLU A 146 -11.74 8.09 12.58
CA GLU A 146 -12.82 8.57 13.46
C GLU A 146 -12.38 9.74 14.36
N GLY A 147 -11.09 10.07 14.38
CA GLY A 147 -10.56 11.25 15.04
C GLY A 147 -10.46 11.12 16.56
N GLU A 148 -10.49 9.90 17.10
CA GLU A 148 -10.07 9.67 18.48
C GLU A 148 -8.54 9.77 18.53
N ASP A 149 -8.02 10.64 19.41
CA ASP A 149 -6.58 10.90 19.62
C ASP A 149 -5.79 9.59 19.73
N SER A 150 -5.27 9.09 18.61
CA SER A 150 -4.45 7.88 18.62
C SER A 150 -3.03 8.27 18.99
N GLU A 151 -2.63 7.97 20.22
CA GLU A 151 -1.24 8.03 20.65
C GLU A 151 -0.31 7.14 19.79
N ILE A 152 -0.89 6.28 18.95
CA ILE A 152 -0.22 5.31 18.07
C ILE A 152 0.44 5.99 16.84
N LEU A 153 0.00 7.19 16.43
CA LEU A 153 0.54 7.88 15.24
C LEU A 153 1.72 8.84 15.50
N LYS A 154 2.24 8.88 16.73
CA LYS A 154 3.45 9.66 17.04
C LYS A 154 4.70 8.84 16.69
N PHE A 155 5.02 8.79 15.40
CA PHE A 155 6.31 8.29 14.91
C PHE A 155 7.44 9.29 15.15
#